data_AF-A0A8C5Z5R6-F1
#
_entry.id   AF-A0A8C5Z5R6-F1
#
_cell.length_a   1.000
_cell.length_b   1.000
_cell.length_c   1.000
_cell.angle_alpha   90.00
_cell.angle_beta   90.00
_cell.angle_gamma   90.00
#
_symmetry.space_group_name_H-M   'P 1'
#
loop_
_entity.id
_entity.type
_entity.pdbx_description
1 polymer ?
#
loop_
_entity_poly.entity_id
_entity_poly.type
_entity_poly.pdbx_seq_one_letter_code
_entity_poly.pdbx_strand_id
1 'polypeptide(L)'
;LKPGFKLRQLIDTTTHMLSSSIGEICACLVRVPAEVVKQRTQVHSTNSSWQTLQSILRNDNKEGLRKNLYRGWSTTIMREIPFTCIQFPLYEYLKKTWAKRYY
;
A
#
# COMPACT_ATOMS: atom_id res chain seq x y z
N LEU A 1 -8.80 33.91 -14.26
CA LEU A 1 -7.87 33.20 -13.33
C LEU A 1 -6.49 33.17 -13.97
N LYS A 2 -5.49 33.83 -13.36
CA LYS A 2 -4.12 33.95 -13.93
C LYS A 2 -3.44 32.57 -14.05
N PRO A 3 -2.73 32.29 -15.15
CA PRO A 3 -2.12 30.98 -15.42
C PRO A 3 -1.15 30.50 -14.30
N GLY A 4 -0.50 31.41 -13.58
CA GLY A 4 0.38 31.07 -12.45
C GLY A 4 -0.33 30.47 -11.22
N PHE A 5 -1.63 30.75 -11.02
CA PHE A 5 -2.39 30.22 -9.87
C PHE A 5 -2.72 28.73 -10.04
N LYS A 6 -3.05 28.30 -11.27
CA LYS A 6 -3.29 26.88 -11.61
C LYS A 6 -2.01 26.03 -11.47
N LEU A 7 -0.86 26.58 -11.88
CA LEU A 7 0.41 25.87 -11.81
C LEU A 7 0.83 25.60 -10.36
N ARG A 8 0.68 26.59 -9.47
CA ARG A 8 1.00 26.44 -8.04
C ARG A 8 0.10 25.42 -7.34
N GLN A 9 -1.22 25.46 -7.61
CA GLN A 9 -2.17 24.50 -7.05
C GLN A 9 -1.92 23.06 -7.52
N LEU A 10 -1.49 22.88 -8.77
CA LEU A 10 -1.05 21.56 -9.27
C LEU A 10 0.21 21.08 -8.54
N ILE A 11 1.21 21.94 -8.36
CA ILE A 11 2.45 21.59 -7.66
C ILE A 11 2.18 21.18 -6.20
N ASP A 12 1.33 21.91 -5.47
CA ASP A 12 0.98 21.58 -4.09
C ASP A 12 0.25 20.23 -4.00
N THR A 13 -0.71 19.97 -4.91
CA THR A 13 -1.45 18.70 -4.96
C THR A 13 -0.51 17.53 -5.27
N THR A 14 0.40 17.71 -6.22
CA THR A 14 1.36 16.67 -6.61
C THR A 14 2.33 16.36 -5.48
N THR A 15 2.76 17.37 -4.73
CA THR A 15 3.65 17.20 -3.57
C THR A 15 2.97 16.41 -2.46
N HIS A 16 1.72 16.72 -2.13
CA HIS A 16 0.94 15.97 -1.14
C HIS A 16 0.72 14.51 -1.58
N MET A 17 0.46 14.28 -2.87
CA MET A 17 0.30 12.93 -3.42
C MET A 17 1.60 12.12 -3.30
N LEU A 18 2.73 12.71 -3.68
CA LEU A 18 4.04 12.05 -3.58
C LEU A 18 4.40 11.69 -2.14
N SER A 19 4.17 12.61 -1.18
CA SER A 19 4.42 12.33 0.23
C SER A 19 3.52 11.20 0.76
N SER A 20 2.24 11.18 0.36
CA SER A 20 1.31 10.12 0.75
C SER A 20 1.71 8.77 0.17
N SER A 21 2.13 8.70 -1.10
CA SER A 21 2.59 7.46 -1.73
C SER A 21 3.85 6.90 -1.06
N ILE A 22 4.81 7.74 -0.69
CA ILE A 22 6.01 7.29 0.03
C ILE A 22 5.64 6.77 1.41
N GLY A 23 4.75 7.46 2.13
CA GLY A 23 4.21 7.02 3.41
C GLY A 23 3.52 5.65 3.31
N GLU A 24 2.71 5.44 2.27
CA GLU A 24 2.03 4.17 1.99
C GLU A 24 3.04 3.04 1.74
N ILE A 25 4.10 3.29 0.95
CA ILE A 25 5.17 2.31 0.71
C ILE A 25 5.85 1.92 2.02
N CYS A 26 6.20 2.90 2.87
CA CYS A 26 6.78 2.65 4.19
C CYS A 26 5.82 1.86 5.10
N ALA A 27 4.53 2.19 5.11
CA ALA A 27 3.53 1.47 5.87
C ALA A 27 3.38 0.00 5.37
N CYS A 28 3.38 -0.21 4.06
CA CYS A 28 3.35 -1.54 3.45
C CYS A 28 4.54 -2.40 3.88
N LEU A 29 5.75 -1.83 4.04
CA LEU A 29 6.92 -2.58 4.50
C LEU A 29 6.72 -3.21 5.89
N VAL A 30 6.00 -2.52 6.78
CA VAL A 30 5.69 -3.02 8.13
C VAL A 30 4.45 -3.92 8.14
N ARG A 31 3.45 -3.59 7.32
CA ARG A 31 2.15 -4.30 7.28
C ARG A 31 2.26 -5.68 6.63
N VAL A 32 3.02 -5.82 5.56
CA VAL A 32 3.16 -7.07 4.78
C VAL A 32 3.65 -8.26 5.60
N PRO A 33 4.73 -8.18 6.41
CA PRO A 33 5.15 -9.32 7.22
C PRO A 33 4.08 -9.72 8.25
N ALA A 34 3.35 -8.76 8.83
CA ALA A 34 2.24 -9.06 9.73
C ALA A 34 1.06 -9.75 9.02
N GLU A 35 0.75 -9.35 7.78
CA GLU A 35 -0.25 -10.02 6.95
C GLU A 35 0.16 -11.44 6.60
N VAL A 36 1.42 -11.68 6.23
CA VAL A 36 1.93 -13.02 5.89
C VAL A 36 1.82 -13.97 7.09
N VAL A 37 2.13 -13.51 8.31
CA VAL A 37 1.98 -14.30 9.54
C VAL A 37 0.50 -14.63 9.78
N LYS A 38 -0.40 -13.64 9.65
CA LYS A 38 -1.84 -13.85 9.80
C LYS A 38 -2.39 -14.85 8.78
N GLN A 39 -2.07 -14.67 7.50
CA GLN A 39 -2.53 -15.55 6.42
C GLN A 39 -2.04 -16.99 6.62
N ARG A 40 -0.76 -17.19 6.97
CA ARG A 40 -0.24 -18.55 7.24
C ARG A 40 -0.88 -19.22 8.44
N THR A 41 -1.20 -18.44 9.48
CA THR A 41 -1.92 -18.92 10.66
C THR A 41 -3.37 -19.28 10.32
N GLN A 42 -4.05 -18.51 9.47
CA GLN A 42 -5.42 -18.82 9.01
C GLN A 42 -5.47 -20.05 8.09
N VAL A 43 -4.45 -20.24 7.24
CA VAL A 43 -4.35 -21.44 6.38
C VAL A 43 -4.04 -22.69 7.22
N HIS A 44 -3.27 -22.56 8.30
CA HIS A 44 -3.00 -23.62 9.26
C HIS A 44 -3.82 -23.40 10.52
N SER A 45 -5.14 -23.59 10.44
CA SER A 45 -6.13 -23.36 11.52
C SER A 45 -5.82 -24.02 12.87
N THR A 46 -4.81 -24.88 12.96
CA THR A 46 -4.38 -25.59 14.18
C THR A 46 -3.17 -24.99 14.87
N ASN A 47 -2.45 -24.04 14.25
CA ASN A 47 -1.23 -23.44 14.82
C ASN A 47 -1.51 -22.08 15.47
N SER A 48 -0.91 -21.83 16.63
CA SER A 48 -0.93 -20.51 17.26
C SER A 48 -0.13 -19.51 16.42
N SER A 49 -0.56 -18.24 16.39
CA SER A 49 0.16 -17.16 15.67
C SER A 49 1.63 -17.07 16.07
N TRP A 50 1.94 -17.36 17.34
CA TRP A 50 3.30 -17.38 17.87
C TRP A 50 4.14 -18.53 17.28
N GLN A 51 3.56 -19.72 17.13
CA GLN A 51 4.24 -20.89 16.57
C GLN A 51 4.55 -20.69 15.08
N THR A 52 3.61 -20.10 14.33
CA THR A 52 3.81 -19.72 12.93
C THR A 52 4.90 -18.65 12.77
N LEU A 53 4.93 -17.64 13.65
CA LEU A 53 5.99 -16.63 13.64
C LEU A 53 7.36 -17.26 13.96
N GLN A 54 7.40 -18.16 14.93
CA GLN A 54 8.63 -18.83 15.37
C GLN A 54 9.18 -19.78 14.29
N SER A 55 8.33 -20.47 13.53
CA SER A 55 8.77 -21.30 12.39
C SER A 55 9.25 -20.47 11.19
N ILE A 56 8.63 -19.32 10.94
CA ILE A 56 9.12 -18.33 9.95
C ILE A 56 10.50 -17.80 10.36
N LEU A 57 10.67 -17.44 11.64
CA LEU A 57 11.92 -16.88 12.16
C LEU A 57 13.06 -17.91 12.23
N ARG A 58 12.74 -19.16 12.55
CA ARG A 58 13.70 -20.27 12.54
C ARG A 58 14.09 -20.71 11.13
N ASN A 59 13.39 -20.19 10.11
CA ASN A 59 13.63 -20.51 8.71
C ASN A 59 13.63 -22.03 8.48
N ASP A 60 12.66 -22.73 9.06
CA ASP A 60 12.59 -24.21 9.04
C ASP A 60 12.57 -24.77 7.60
N ASN A 61 12.04 -24.00 6.64
CA ASN A 61 11.99 -24.37 5.23
C ASN A 61 13.30 -24.11 4.45
N LYS A 62 14.33 -23.51 5.08
CA LYS A 62 15.62 -23.11 4.46
C LYS A 62 15.51 -22.19 3.23
N GLU A 63 14.32 -21.66 2.91
CA GLU A 63 14.08 -20.77 1.77
C GLU A 63 14.64 -19.34 1.98
N GLY A 64 15.00 -19.00 3.22
CA GLY A 64 15.55 -17.70 3.62
C GLY A 64 14.49 -16.77 4.21
N LEU A 65 14.86 -16.06 5.29
CA LEU A 65 13.95 -15.23 6.08
C LEU A 65 13.20 -14.19 5.23
N ARG A 66 13.91 -13.53 4.31
CA ARG A 66 13.35 -12.50 3.41
C ARG A 66 12.31 -13.11 2.46
N LYS A 67 12.62 -14.24 1.83
CA LYS A 67 11.70 -14.90 0.89
C LYS A 67 10.46 -15.42 1.61
N ASN A 68 10.59 -15.84 2.87
CA ASN A 68 9.48 -16.31 3.70
C ASN A 68 8.57 -15.16 4.17
N LEU A 69 9.14 -14.05 4.66
CA LEU A 69 8.39 -12.90 5.18
C LEU A 69 7.77 -12.02 4.09
N TYR A 70 8.41 -11.90 2.93
CA TYR A 70 7.93 -11.10 1.80
C TYR A 70 7.28 -11.95 0.71
N ARG A 71 6.93 -13.21 1.00
CA ARG A 71 6.19 -14.07 0.08
C ARG A 71 4.80 -13.47 -0.13
N GLY A 72 4.60 -12.87 -1.30
CA GLY A 72 3.36 -12.17 -1.67
C GLY A 72 3.46 -10.64 -1.67
N TRP A 73 4.60 -10.05 -1.29
CA TRP A 73 4.80 -8.60 -1.43
C TRP A 73 4.61 -8.11 -2.87
N SER A 74 5.09 -8.89 -3.85
CA SER A 74 4.89 -8.58 -5.27
C SER A 74 3.42 -8.60 -5.70
N THR A 75 2.61 -9.54 -5.18
CA THR A 75 1.17 -9.58 -5.50
C THR A 75 0.42 -8.40 -4.87
N THR A 76 0.79 -8.02 -3.65
CA THR A 76 0.25 -6.83 -2.99
C THR A 76 0.58 -5.57 -3.80
N ILE A 77 1.85 -5.35 -4.15
CA ILE A 77 2.26 -4.20 -4.97
C ILE A 77 1.56 -4.19 -6.34
N MET A 78 1.44 -5.35 -6.99
CA MET A 78 0.73 -5.49 -8.26
C MET A 78 -0.76 -5.14 -8.15
N ARG A 79 -1.38 -5.29 -6.97
CA ARG A 79 -2.77 -4.89 -6.72
C ARG A 79 -2.88 -3.40 -6.36
N GLU A 80 -2.00 -2.90 -5.50
CA GLU A 80 -2.09 -1.52 -5.00
C GLU A 80 -1.75 -0.48 -6.10
N ILE A 81 -0.81 -0.78 -7.00
CA ILE A 81 -0.44 0.12 -8.11
C ILE A 81 -1.64 0.43 -9.05
N PRO A 82 -2.34 -0.55 -9.65
CA PRO A 82 -3.47 -0.24 -10.53
C PRO A 82 -4.63 0.40 -9.77
N PHE A 83 -4.85 0.02 -8.51
CA PHE A 83 -5.88 0.63 -7.66
C PHE A 83 -5.60 2.12 -7.47
N THR A 84 -4.38 2.50 -7.09
CA THR A 84 -3.98 3.91 -6.93
C THR A 84 -3.99 4.66 -8.27
N CYS A 85 -3.56 4.04 -9.37
CA CYS A 85 -3.62 4.64 -10.71
C CYS A 85 -5.05 5.00 -11.17
N ILE A 86 -6.07 4.28 -10.70
CA ILE A 86 -7.48 4.57 -11.03
C ILE A 86 -8.09 5.54 -10.01
N GLN A 87 -7.81 5.32 -8.72
CA GLN A 87 -8.38 6.09 -7.63
C GLN A 87 -8.03 7.58 -7.73
N PHE A 88 -6.78 7.93 -8.09
CA PHE A 88 -6.34 9.32 -8.13
C PHE A 88 -7.01 10.16 -9.24
N PRO A 89 -7.02 9.74 -10.51
CA PRO A 89 -7.75 10.45 -11.56
C PRO A 89 -9.23 10.61 -11.25
N LEU A 90 -9.84 9.56 -10.68
CA LEU A 90 -11.26 9.58 -10.31
C LEU A 90 -11.53 10.61 -9.19
N TYR A 91 -10.69 10.65 -8.15
CA TYR A 91 -10.80 11.61 -7.06
C TYR A 91 -10.65 13.06 -7.56
N GLU A 92 -9.63 13.33 -8.39
CA GLU A 92 -9.40 14.65 -8.98
C GLU A 92 -10.56 15.09 -9.90
N TYR A 93 -11.12 14.16 -10.67
CA TYR A 93 -12.28 14.41 -11.52
C TYR A 93 -13.52 14.76 -10.70
N LEU A 94 -13.82 13.97 -9.66
CA LEU A 94 -14.96 14.20 -8.78
C LEU A 94 -14.82 15.52 -8.02
N LYS A 95 -13.64 15.80 -7.45
CA LYS A 95 -13.36 17.06 -6.76
C LYS A 95 -13.57 18.28 -7.65
N LYS A 96 -13.09 18.24 -8.89
CA LYS A 96 -13.30 19.31 -9.88
C LYS A 96 -14.78 19.48 -10.25
N THR A 97 -15.49 18.36 -10.44
CA THR A 97 -16.92 18.38 -10.80
C THR A 97 -17.78 18.94 -9.66
N TRP A 98 -17.50 18.53 -8.43
CA TRP A 98 -18.18 19.04 -7.23
C TRP A 98 -17.89 20.52 -6.98
N ALA A 99 -16.63 20.95 -7.10
CA ALA A 99 -16.27 22.36 -6.94
C ALA A 99 -16.98 23.27 -7.95
N LYS A 100 -17.24 22.78 -9.17
CA LYS A 100 -17.93 23.49 -10.25
C LYS A 100 -19.46 23.48 -10.14
N ARG A 101 -20.01 22.69 -9.21
CA ARG A 101 -21.45 22.58 -8.94
C ARG A 101 -21.88 23.54 -7.83
N TYR A 102 -20.97 23.84 -6.90
CA TYR A 102 -21.21 24.72 -5.74
C TYR A 102 -20.65 26.15 -5.89
N TYR A 103 -19.91 26.42 -6.97
CA TYR A 103 -19.46 27.74 -7.43
C TYR A 103 -19.75 27.89 -8.92
#